data_AF-A0A3D3RGY9-F1
#
_entry.id   AF-A0A3D3RGY9-F1
#
_cell.length_a   1.000
_cell.length_b   1.000
_cell.length_c   1.000
_cell.angle_alpha   90.00
_cell.angle_beta   90.00
_cell.angle_gamma   90.00
#
_symmetry.space_group_name_H-M   'P 1'
#
loop_
_entity.id
_entity.type
_entity.pdbx_description
1 polymer ?
#
loop_
_entity_poly.entity_id
_entity_poly.type
_entity_poly.pdbx_seq_one_letter_code
_entity_poly.pdbx_strand_id
1 'polypeptide(L)' 'MFDKDLFFSLCEKYNVELSKTANKPMIRDGKEVHAITEEDINRVFAPCQVYFDYSSNQIDANVVSTAFYLTEDFAVAC' A
#
# COMPACT_ATOMS: atom_id res chain seq x y z
N MET A 1 16.30 -8.24 -21.36
CA MET A 1 16.22 -9.64 -20.89
C MET A 1 16.10 -9.61 -19.38
N PHE A 2 15.31 -10.50 -18.77
CA PHE A 2 15.21 -10.56 -17.31
C PHE A 2 16.53 -11.03 -16.70
N ASP A 3 17.11 -10.22 -15.82
CA ASP A 3 18.34 -10.54 -15.10
C ASP A 3 18.01 -11.33 -13.83
N LYS A 4 18.23 -12.65 -13.89
CA LYS A 4 17.91 -13.57 -12.79
C LYS A 4 18.80 -13.35 -11.58
N ASP A 5 20.07 -13.06 -11.80
CA ASP A 5 21.06 -12.96 -10.72
C ASP A 5 20.82 -11.69 -9.91
N LEU A 6 20.52 -10.58 -10.61
CA LEU A 6 20.08 -9.34 -9.97
C LEU A 6 18.78 -9.55 -9.20
N PHE A 7 17.78 -10.24 -9.78
CA PHE A 7 16.52 -10.51 -9.11
C PHE A 7 16.72 -11.31 -7.81
N PHE A 8 17.47 -12.41 -7.84
CA PHE A 8 17.72 -13.21 -6.64
C PHE A 8 18.53 -12.46 -5.58
N SER A 9 19.51 -11.66 -6.01
CA SER A 9 20.28 -10.80 -5.09
C SER A 9 19.39 -9.79 -4.37
N LEU A 10 18.39 -9.23 -5.07
CA LEU A 10 17.39 -8.35 -4.46
C LEU A 10 16.47 -9.12 -3.51
N CYS A 11 15.99 -10.30 -3.89
CA CYS A 11 15.17 -11.13 -3.00
C CYS A 11 15.91 -11.45 -1.70
N GLU A 12 17.18 -11.83 -1.77
CA GLU A 12 18.02 -12.07 -0.60
C GLU A 12 18.21 -10.80 0.24
N LYS A 13 18.54 -9.67 -0.40
CA LYS A 13 18.73 -8.38 0.27
C LYS A 13 17.50 -7.90 1.05
N TYR A 14 16.30 -8.14 0.51
CA TYR A 14 15.04 -7.72 1.13
C TYR A 14 14.34 -8.84 1.91
N ASN A 15 15.02 -9.97 2.16
CA ASN A 15 14.49 -11.13 2.88
C ASN A 15 13.14 -11.63 2.31
N VAL A 16 13.04 -11.66 0.98
CA VAL A 16 11.87 -12.18 0.27
C VAL A 16 11.95 -13.69 0.23
N GLU A 17 10.99 -14.35 0.86
CA GLU A 17 10.87 -15.81 0.84
C GLU A 17 10.53 -16.31 -0.57
N LEU A 18 11.28 -17.31 -1.05
CA LEU A 18 11.02 -17.98 -2.32
C LEU A 18 10.25 -19.27 -2.09
N SER A 19 9.13 -19.44 -2.79
CA SER A 19 8.33 -20.66 -2.74
C SER A 19 8.51 -21.49 -4.02
N LYS A 20 8.68 -22.81 -3.84
CA LYS A 20 8.72 -23.77 -4.95
C LYS A 20 7.34 -24.12 -5.50
N THR A 21 6.29 -23.86 -4.72
CA THR A 21 4.90 -24.25 -5.05
C THR A 21 4.06 -23.07 -5.51
N ALA A 22 4.42 -21.83 -5.14
CA ALA A 22 3.73 -20.64 -5.59
C ALA A 22 3.96 -20.45 -7.10
N ASN A 23 2.88 -20.32 -7.86
CA ASN A 23 2.90 -20.05 -9.29
C ASN A 23 2.60 -18.58 -9.63
N LYS A 24 2.37 -17.75 -8.60
CA LYS A 24 2.07 -16.32 -8.69
C LYS A 24 2.77 -15.58 -7.56
N PRO A 25 2.99 -14.26 -7.69
CA PRO A 25 3.44 -13.42 -6.58
C PRO A 25 2.50 -13.51 -5.38
N MET A 26 3.07 -13.70 -4.20
CA MET A 26 2.35 -13.84 -2.93
C MET A 26 2.66 -12.65 -2.02
N ILE A 27 1.69 -12.24 -1.21
CA ILE A 27 1.85 -11.24 -0.17
C ILE A 27 1.43 -11.82 1.18
N ARG A 28 2.09 -11.37 2.25
CA ARG A 28 1.73 -11.70 3.63
C ARG A 28 1.01 -10.49 4.22
N ASP A 29 -0.29 -10.64 4.47
CA ASP A 29 -1.10 -9.65 5.18
C ASP A 29 -1.35 -10.15 6.61
N GLY A 30 -0.63 -9.57 7.57
CA GLY A 30 -0.63 -10.03 8.96
C GLY A 30 -0.21 -11.49 9.10
N LYS A 31 -1.20 -12.39 9.27
CA LYS A 31 -0.99 -13.84 9.44
C LYS A 31 -1.34 -14.66 8.21
N GLU A 32 -2.00 -14.08 7.22
CA GLU A 32 -2.45 -14.79 6.02
C GLU A 32 -1.49 -14.55 4.86
N VAL A 33 -1.30 -15.57 4.02
CA VAL A 33 -0.52 -15.49 2.79
C VAL A 33 -1.44 -15.79 1.63
N HIS A 34 -1.63 -14.82 0.74
CA HIS A 34 -2.47 -14.96 -0.45
C HIS A 34 -1.77 -14.39 -1.69
N ALA A 35 -2.32 -14.68 -2.86
CA ALA A 35 -1.82 -14.11 -4.11
C ALA A 35 -2.12 -12.59 -4.14
N ILE A 36 -1.19 -11.81 -4.67
CA ILE A 36 -1.37 -10.35 -4.82
C ILE A 36 -2.61 -10.08 -5.68
N THR A 37 -3.48 -9.22 -5.19
CA THR A 37 -4.67 -8.70 -5.89
C THR A 37 -4.49 -7.22 -6.27
N GLU A 38 -5.37 -6.69 -7.13
CA GLU A 38 -5.36 -5.24 -7.43
C GLU A 38 -5.67 -4.40 -6.19
N GLU A 39 -6.49 -4.90 -5.28
CA GLU A 39 -6.79 -4.24 -4.02
C GLU A 39 -5.54 -4.06 -3.15
N ASP A 40 -4.65 -5.06 -3.11
CA ASP A 40 -3.36 -4.95 -2.41
C ASP A 40 -2.47 -3.86 -2.99
N ILE A 41 -2.41 -3.80 -4.32
CA ILE A 41 -1.63 -2.79 -5.05
C ILE A 41 -2.19 -1.40 -4.72
N ASN A 42 -3.51 -1.23 -4.87
CA ASN A 42 -4.17 0.03 -4.60
C ASN A 42 -3.98 0.46 -3.15
N ARG A 43 -4.01 -0.46 -2.18
CA ARG A 43 -3.75 -0.16 -0.77
C ARG A 43 -2.31 0.31 -0.52
N VAL A 44 -1.32 -0.33 -1.14
CA VAL A 44 0.10 0.03 -0.98
C VAL A 44 0.42 1.39 -1.61
N PHE A 45 -0.23 1.69 -2.74
CA PHE A 45 0.00 2.93 -3.49
C PHE A 45 -1.08 3.99 -3.25
N ALA A 46 -2.04 3.74 -2.35
CA ALA A 46 -3.11 4.68 -2.02
C ALA A 46 -2.50 6.01 -1.56
N PRO A 47 -2.88 7.14 -2.17
CA PRO A 47 -2.41 8.44 -1.71
C PRO A 47 -2.87 8.66 -0.27
N CYS A 48 -1.91 8.81 0.62
CA CYS A 48 -2.17 9.27 1.98
C CYS A 48 -2.58 10.74 1.91
N GLN A 49 -3.85 11.04 2.21
CA GLN A 49 -4.30 12.41 2.37
C GLN A 49 -4.37 12.76 3.86
N VAL A 50 -3.71 13.87 4.20
CA VAL A 50 -3.76 14.48 5.51
C VAL A 50 -4.73 15.65 5.43
N TYR A 51 -5.79 15.62 6.25
CA TYR A 51 -6.71 16.74 6.38
C TYR A 51 -6.67 17.32 7.80
N PHE A 52 -7.00 18.60 7.89
CA PHE A 52 -7.14 19.33 9.14
C PHE A 52 -8.63 19.58 9.35
N ASP A 53 -9.16 19.11 10.47
CA ASP A 53 -10.52 19.47 10.88
C ASP A 53 -10.49 20.76 11.70
N TYR A 54 -11.50 21.60 11.52
CA TYR A 54 -11.64 22.87 12.24
C TYR A 54 -12.91 22.81 13.08
N SER A 55 -12.77 22.71 14.40
CA SER A 55 -13.91 22.88 15.29
C SER A 55 -14.31 24.36 15.31
N SER A 56 -15.52 24.67 14.86
CA SER A 56 -16.05 26.03 14.88
C SER A 56 -16.10 26.57 16.31
N ASN A 57 -15.26 27.58 16.58
CA ASN A 57 -15.41 28.73 17.51
C ASN A 57 -14.06 29.27 18.01
N GLN A 58 -12.95 28.56 17.80
CA GLN A 58 -11.57 29.05 17.93
C GLN A 58 -10.75 28.39 16.83
N ILE A 59 -9.89 29.14 16.14
CA ILE A 59 -9.00 28.60 15.09
C ILE A 59 -7.86 27.84 15.78
N ASP A 60 -8.19 26.77 16.48
CA ASP A 60 -7.23 25.83 17.05
C ASP A 60 -7.29 24.57 16.20
N ALA A 61 -6.28 24.37 15.35
CA ALA A 61 -6.15 23.17 14.53
C ALA A 61 -5.84 21.98 15.45
N ASN A 62 -6.86 21.25 15.84
CA ASN A 62 -6.72 20.03 16.61
C ASN A 62 -7.18 18.86 15.74
N VAL A 63 -6.28 17.89 15.58
CA VAL A 63 -6.45 16.61 14.90
C VAL A 63 -6.01 16.61 13.43
N VAL A 64 -4.80 16.08 13.24
CA VAL A 64 -4.29 15.55 11.97
C VAL A 64 -4.89 14.15 11.81
N SER A 65 -5.77 13.98 10.84
CA SER A 65 -6.37 12.68 10.54
C SER A 65 -5.87 12.19 9.19
N THR A 66 -5.50 10.91 9.14
CA THR A 66 -4.93 10.26 7.95
C THR A 66 -6.00 9.39 7.31
N ALA A 67 -6.36 9.71 6.06
CA ALA A 67 -7.28 8.89 5.27
C ALA A 67 -6.56 8.33 4.02
N PHE A 68 -6.81 7.06 3.72
CA PHE A 68 -6.33 6.38 2.53
C PHE A 68 -7.53 6.22 1.58
N TYR A 69 -7.46 6.84 0.41
CA TYR A 69 -8.50 6.73 -0.61
C TYR A 69 -8.01 5.86 -1.76
N LEU A 70 -8.89 5.01 -2.29
CA LEU A 70 -8.63 4.29 -3.52
C LEU A 70 -8.69 5.28 -4.70
N THR A 71 -7.91 5.02 -5.74
CA THR A 71 -7.77 5.92 -6.90
C THR A 71 -9.10 6.19 -7.63
N GLU A 72 -10.09 5.31 -7.49
CA GLU A 72 -11.42 5.47 -8.07
C GLU A 72 -12.33 6.41 -7.25
N ASP A 73 -12.01 6.65 -5.98
CA ASP A 73 -12.77 7.55 -5.09
C ASP A 73 -12.43 9.03 -5.29
N PHE A 74 -11.46 9.35 -6.17
CA PHE A 74 -11.16 10.72 -6.59
C PHE A 74 -12.21 11.31 -7.55
N ALA A 75 -13.49 10.98 -7.35
CA ALA A 75 -14.59 11.82 -7.82
C ALA A 75 -14.62 13.10 -6.96
N VAL A 76 -13.65 13.99 -7.19
CA VAL A 76 -13.67 15.34 -6.65
C VAL A 76 -14.85 16.06 -7.31
N ALA A 77 -15.96 16.20 -6.58
CA ALA A 77 -17.00 17.15 -6.95
C ALA A 77 -16.41 18.56 -6.81
N CYS A 78 -16.38 19.29 -7.93
CA CYS A 78 -15.98 20.69 -8.02
C CYS A 78 -16.88 21.59 -7.17
#